data_AF-A0A2N7DUE9-F1
#
_entry.id   AF-A0A2N7DUE9-F1
#
_cell.length_a   1.000
_cell.length_b   1.000
_cell.length_c   1.000
_cell.angle_alpha   90.00
_cell.angle_beta   90.00
_cell.angle_gamma   90.00
#
_symmetry.space_group_name_H-M   'P 1'
#
loop_
_entity.id
_entity.type
_entity.pdbx_description
1 polymer ?
#
loop_
_entity_poly.entity_id
_entity_poly.type
_entity_poly.pdbx_seq_one_letter_code
_entity_poly.pdbx_strand_id
1 'polypeptide(L)' 'MKKYIPHIALSIGYLLISWGLLFWLNFSTEPDIFAHLVAIPSLVLFTGYSANLILRKGA' A
#
# COMPACT_ATOMS: atom_id res chain seq x y z
N MET A 1 20.24 15.31 15.30
CA MET A 1 19.43 14.13 14.90
C MET A 1 18.70 14.45 13.62
N LYS A 2 18.86 13.57 12.64
CA LYS A 2 18.60 13.74 11.21
C LYS A 2 17.08 13.95 10.93
N LYS A 3 16.76 14.95 10.13
CA LYS A 3 15.42 15.46 9.71
C LYS A 3 14.61 14.47 8.81
N TYR A 4 14.70 13.16 9.04
CA TYR A 4 14.16 12.10 8.17
C TYR A 4 12.87 11.46 8.71
N ILE A 5 12.59 11.65 10.01
CA ILE A 5 11.35 11.24 10.67
C ILE A 5 10.07 11.74 9.97
N PRO A 6 9.97 12.98 9.44
CA PRO A 6 8.73 13.44 8.83
C PRO A 6 8.37 12.67 7.55
N HIS A 7 9.38 12.26 6.77
CA HIS A 7 9.14 11.55 5.51
C HIS A 7 8.67 10.12 5.74
N ILE A 8 9.26 9.40 6.70
CA ILE A 8 8.84 8.05 7.06
C ILE A 8 7.41 8.03 7.60
N ALA A 9 7.05 8.97 8.48
CA ALA A 9 5.70 9.07 9.02
C ALA A 9 4.66 9.34 7.91
N LEU A 10 4.99 10.23 6.96
CA LEU A 10 4.16 10.50 5.79
C LEU A 10 4.02 9.28 4.88
N SER A 11 5.11 8.55 4.61
CA SER A 11 5.09 7.34 3.78
C SER A 11 4.27 6.21 4.42
N ILE A 12 4.38 6.02 5.74
CA ILE A 12 3.57 5.03 6.48
C ILE A 12 2.09 5.43 6.45
N GLY A 13 1.79 6.70 6.68
CA GLY A 13 0.41 7.21 6.61
C GLY A 13 -0.21 7.02 5.21
N TYR A 14 0.54 7.38 4.17
CA TYR A 14 0.12 7.18 2.78
C TYR A 14 -0.12 5.70 2.46
N LEU A 15 0.74 4.82 2.97
CA LEU A 15 0.61 3.38 2.74
C LEU A 15 -0.61 2.78 3.42
N LEU A 16 -0.85 3.13 4.68
CA LEU A 16 -2.03 2.67 5.43
C LEU A 16 -3.33 3.13 4.76
N ILE A 17 -3.38 4.38 4.31
CA ILE A 17 -4.54 4.92 3.58
C ILE A 17 -4.72 4.20 2.24
N SER A 18 -3.63 3.97 1.49
CA SER A 18 -3.67 3.26 0.21
C SER A 18 -4.13 1.81 0.36
N TRP A 19 -3.64 1.10 1.39
CA TRP A 19 -4.08 -0.25 1.72
C TRP A 19 -5.55 -0.30 2.16
N GLY A 20 -5.99 0.65 2.99
CA GLY A 20 -7.39 0.76 3.40
C GLY A 20 -8.32 1.01 2.21
N LEU A 21 -7.92 1.88 1.28
CA LEU A 21 -8.66 2.14 0.03
C LEU A 21 -8.73 0.92 -0.88
N LEU A 22 -7.62 0.19 -1.07
CA LEU A 22 -7.61 -1.06 -1.84
C LEU A 22 -8.53 -2.11 -1.24
N PHE A 23 -8.49 -2.26 0.10
CA PHE A 23 -9.37 -3.18 0.81
C PHE A 23 -10.82 -2.74 0.68
N TRP A 24 -11.11 -1.45 0.85
CA TRP A 24 -12.47 -0.91 0.68
C TRP A 24 -13.00 -1.12 -0.75
N LEU A 25 -12.16 -0.90 -1.76
CA LEU A 25 -12.48 -1.17 -3.16
C LEU A 25 -12.85 -2.65 -3.36
N ASN A 26 -12.12 -3.57 -2.74
CA ASN A 26 -12.41 -5.01 -2.75
C ASN A 26 -13.77 -5.40 -2.17
N PHE A 27 -14.47 -4.54 -1.44
CA PHE A 27 -15.81 -4.85 -0.94
C PHE A 27 -16.90 -3.97 -1.55
N SER A 28 -16.51 -2.84 -2.18
CA SER A 28 -17.45 -1.90 -2.80
C SER A 28 -17.59 -2.08 -4.31
N THR A 29 -16.65 -2.77 -4.96
CA THR A 29 -16.72 -3.01 -6.41
C THR A 29 -17.73 -4.14 -6.69
N GLU A 30 -18.42 -4.06 -7.83
CA GLU A 30 -19.22 -5.17 -8.34
C GLU A 30 -18.42 -6.49 -8.31
N PRO A 31 -19.07 -7.65 -8.07
CA PRO A 31 -18.39 -8.93 -7.91
C PRO A 31 -17.74 -9.37 -9.23
N ASP A 32 -16.55 -8.82 -9.46
CA ASP A 32 -15.68 -9.15 -10.58
C ASP A 32 -14.56 -10.06 -10.08
N ILE A 33 -14.52 -11.27 -10.62
CA ILE A 33 -13.62 -12.33 -10.22
C ILE A 33 -12.17 -11.92 -10.45
N PHE A 34 -11.89 -11.18 -11.53
CA PHE A 34 -10.55 -10.72 -11.86
C PHE A 34 -10.07 -9.63 -10.88
N ALA A 35 -10.94 -8.68 -10.53
CA ALA A 35 -10.62 -7.62 -9.59
C ALA A 35 -10.25 -8.18 -8.20
N HIS A 36 -11.07 -9.11 -7.68
CA HIS A 36 -10.93 -9.63 -6.32
C HIS A 36 -9.82 -10.70 -6.19
N LEU A 37 -9.60 -11.52 -7.22
CA LEU A 37 -8.63 -12.62 -7.15
C LEU A 37 -7.25 -12.27 -7.72
N VAL A 38 -7.17 -11.30 -8.62
CA VAL A 38 -5.93 -10.98 -9.34
C VAL A 38 -5.50 -9.55 -9.08
N ALA A 39 -6.31 -8.56 -9.46
CA ALA A 39 -5.89 -7.17 -9.46
C ALA A 39 -5.60 -6.63 -8.05
N ILE A 40 -6.52 -6.82 -7.10
CA ILE A 40 -6.37 -6.29 -5.74
C ILE A 40 -5.25 -7.02 -4.97
N PRO A 41 -5.16 -8.37 -4.97
CA PRO A 41 -4.04 -9.07 -4.34
C PRO A 41 -2.68 -8.67 -4.92
N SER A 42 -2.58 -8.50 -6.24
CA SER A 42 -1.32 -8.05 -6.86
C SER A 42 -0.97 -6.61 -6.49
N LEU A 43 -1.95 -5.69 -6.46
CA LEU A 43 -1.76 -4.32 -5.98
C LEU A 43 -1.29 -4.28 -4.51
N VAL A 44 -1.87 -5.11 -3.64
CA VAL A 44 -1.45 -5.24 -2.23
C VAL A 44 0.00 -5.71 -2.14
N LEU A 45 0.37 -6.77 -2.88
CA LEU A 45 1.74 -7.31 -2.91
C LEU A 45 2.75 -6.30 -3.46
N PHE A 46 2.43 -5.61 -4.55
CA PHE A 46 3.30 -4.58 -5.14
C PHE A 46 3.48 -3.39 -4.19
N THR A 47 2.40 -2.96 -3.52
CA THR A 47 2.46 -1.86 -2.56
C THR A 47 3.32 -2.24 -1.36
N GLY A 48 3.13 -3.45 -0.81
CA GLY A 48 3.94 -3.96 0.30
C GLY A 48 5.42 -4.15 -0.07
N TYR A 49 5.70 -4.66 -1.26
CA TYR A 49 7.07 -4.80 -1.76
C TYR A 49 7.75 -3.43 -1.91
N SER A 50 7.06 -2.46 -2.50
CA SER A 50 7.56 -1.09 -2.67
C SER A 50 7.84 -0.42 -1.32
N ALA A 51 6.97 -0.64 -0.34
CA ALA A 51 7.15 -0.18 1.02
C ALA A 51 8.40 -0.74 1.67
N ASN A 52 8.58 -2.06 1.59
CA ASN A 52 9.74 -2.75 2.13
C ASN A 52 11.04 -2.27 1.44
N LEU A 53 10.97 -1.97 0.15
CA LEU A 53 12.10 -1.43 -0.60
C LEU A 53 12.45 0.00 -0.15
N ILE A 54 11.45 0.86 0.07
CA ILE A 54 11.63 2.20 0.63
C ILE A 54 12.22 2.12 2.04
N LEU A 55 11.72 1.21 2.87
CA LEU A 55 12.20 1.03 4.25
C LEU A 55 13.65 0.55 4.30
N ARG A 56 14.05 -0.32 3.36
CA ARG A 56 15.40 -0.90 3.28
C ARG A 56 16.42 -0.03 2.57
N LYS A 57 16.02 0.77 1.56
CA LYS A 57 16.92 1.63 0.78
C LYS A 57 16.86 3.11 1.14
N GLY A 58 15.80 3.56 1.80
CA GLY A 58 15.57 4.95 2.18
C GLY A 58 15.93 5.29 3.64
N ALA A 59 16.47 4.33 4.41
CA ALA A 59 16.98 4.51 5.77
C ALA A 59 18.50 4.66 5.79
#